data_AF-A0A537WUC2-F1
#
_entry.id   AF-A0A537WUC2-F1
#
_cell.length_a   1.000
_cell.length_b   1.000
_cell.length_c   1.000
_cell.angle_alpha   90.00
_cell.angle_beta   90.00
_cell.angle_gamma   90.00
#
_symmetry.space_group_name_H-M   'P 1'
#
loop_
_entity.id
_entity.type
_entity.pdbx_description
1 polymer ?
#
loop_
_entity_poly.entity_id
_entity_poly.type
_entity_poly.pdbx_seq_one_letter_code
_entity_poly.pdbx_strand_id
1 'polypeptide(L)' 'MAAFPEMLRRDRERWGMRACQAAWLLGVSVREYRKLEAGERSPDSKTWDAICELYGWPQTFVTAPG' A
#
# COMPACT_ATOMS: atom_id res chain seq x y z
N MET A 1 4.29 -10.33 12.30
CA MET A 1 3.95 -9.82 10.95
C MET A 1 3.29 -8.47 11.16
N ALA A 2 3.72 -7.42 10.45
CA ALA A 2 3.08 -6.10 10.55
C ALA A 2 1.77 -6.10 9.75
N ALA A 3 0.78 -5.32 10.18
CA ALA A 3 -0.46 -5.17 9.42
C ALA A 3 -0.23 -4.37 8.13
N PHE A 4 -1.07 -4.56 7.10
CA PHE A 4 -0.98 -3.83 5.83
C PHE A 4 -0.74 -2.31 6.00
N PRO A 5 -1.50 -1.58 6.84
CA PRO A 5 -1.32 -0.13 7.00
C PRO A 5 0.07 0.23 7.54
N GLU A 6 0.59 -0.57 8.47
CA GLU A 6 1.92 -0.38 9.06
C GLU A 6 3.03 -0.66 8.05
N MET A 7 2.89 -1.73 7.24
CA MET A 7 3.81 -2.03 6.15
C MET A 7 3.85 -0.88 5.15
N LEU A 8 2.67 -0.39 4.74
CA LEU A 8 2.54 0.66 3.74
C LEU A 8 3.22 1.95 4.21
N ARG A 9 2.97 2.34 5.46
CA ARG A 9 3.59 3.51 6.07
C ARG A 9 5.10 3.37 6.21
N ARG A 10 5.55 2.22 6.71
CA ARG A 10 6.98 1.93 6.90
C ARG A 10 7.75 2.05 5.59
N ASP A 11 7.26 1.45 4.51
CA ASP A 11 7.99 1.47 3.24
C ASP A 11 7.92 2.82 2.54
N ARG A 12 6.81 3.56 2.66
CA ARG A 12 6.79 4.98 2.25
C ARG A 12 7.89 5.78 2.94
N GLU A 13 8.01 5.65 4.26
CA GLU A 13 9.00 6.37 5.07
C GLU A 13 10.42 5.91 4.74
N ARG A 14 10.63 4.60 4.52
CA ARG A 14 11.93 4.04 4.08
C ARG A 14 12.40 4.61 2.75
N TRP A 15 11.47 4.90 1.83
CA TRP A 15 11.76 5.52 0.54
C TRP A 15 11.82 7.06 0.61
N GLY A 16 11.67 7.66 1.80
CA GLY A 16 11.71 9.11 1.99
C GLY A 16 10.55 9.85 1.35
N MET A 17 9.44 9.16 1.06
CA MET A 17 8.30 9.72 0.34
C MET A 17 7.34 10.45 1.27
N ARG A 18 6.85 11.61 0.83
CA ARG A 18 5.65 12.22 1.38
C ARG A 18 4.41 11.44 0.95
N ALA A 19 3.35 11.46 1.76
CA ALA A 19 2.08 10.80 1.43
C ALA A 19 1.51 11.24 0.06
N CYS A 20 1.69 12.50 -0.34
CA CYS A 20 1.26 12.97 -1.65
C CYS A 20 2.04 12.38 -2.82
N GLN A 21 3.34 12.11 -2.65
CA GLN A 21 4.18 11.49 -3.68
C GLN A 21 3.79 10.03 -3.86
N ALA A 22 3.61 9.30 -2.76
CA ALA A 22 3.14 7.92 -2.81
C ALA A 22 1.74 7.82 -3.44
N ALA A 23 0.82 8.72 -3.09
CA ALA A 23 -0.52 8.77 -3.69
C ALA A 23 -0.46 8.98 -5.21
N TRP A 24 0.39 9.91 -5.67
CA TRP A 24 0.59 10.18 -7.10
C TRP A 24 1.13 8.94 -7.85
N LEU A 25 2.14 8.26 -7.29
CA LEU A 25 2.70 7.04 -7.89
C LEU A 25 1.68 5.90 -7.98
N LEU A 26 0.79 5.80 -7.00
CA LEU A 26 -0.25 4.78 -6.95
C LEU A 26 -1.52 5.15 -7.75
N GLY A 27 -1.58 6.35 -8.32
CA GLY A 27 -2.75 6.82 -9.07
C GLY A 27 -3.99 7.03 -8.21
N VAL A 28 -3.83 7.32 -6.92
CA VAL A 28 -4.92 7.56 -5.96
C VAL A 28 -4.88 8.99 -5.41
N SER A 29 -5.98 9.44 -4.81
CA SER A 29 -5.97 10.73 -4.11
C SER A 29 -5.13 10.67 -2.82
N VAL A 30 -4.56 11.81 -2.39
CA VAL A 30 -3.85 11.89 -1.10
C VAL A 30 -4.74 11.51 0.08
N ARG A 31 -6.04 11.83 -0.01
CA ARG A 31 -7.02 11.44 1.01
C ARG A 31 -7.19 9.93 1.07
N GLU A 32 -7.28 9.28 -0.07
CA GLU A 32 -7.41 7.83 -0.16
C GLU A 32 -6.16 7.13 0.36
N TYR A 33 -4.98 7.57 -0.05
CA TYR A 33 -3.71 7.05 0.45
C TYR A 33 -3.62 7.12 1.99
N ARG A 34 -4.01 8.25 2.59
CA ARG A 34 -4.05 8.38 4.07
C ARG A 34 -5.01 7.41 4.74
N LYS A 35 -6.15 7.11 4.12
CA LYS A 35 -7.09 6.10 4.64
C LYS A 35 -6.50 4.69 4.59
N LEU A 36 -5.69 4.38 3.57
CA LEU A 36 -4.96 3.11 3.48
C LEU A 36 -3.94 2.99 4.62
N GLU A 37 -3.12 4.03 4.85
CA GLU A 37 -2.15 4.05 5.98
C GLU A 37 -2.81 4.05 7.36
N ALA A 38 -4.03 4.59 7.48
CA ALA A 38 -4.80 4.56 8.71
C ALA A 38 -5.55 3.23 8.93
N GLY A 39 -5.59 2.35 7.92
CA GLY A 39 -6.40 1.12 7.97
C GLY A 39 -7.91 1.36 7.91
N GLU A 40 -8.36 2.58 7.59
CA GLU A 40 -9.78 2.92 7.42
C GLU A 40 -10.38 2.30 6.14
N ARG A 41 -9.53 1.88 5.20
CA ARG A 41 -9.92 1.28 3.94
C ARG A 41 -8.90 0.27 3.46
N SER A 42 -9.38 -0.78 2.80
CA SER A 42 -8.56 -1.72 2.03
C SER A 42 -8.37 -1.23 0.60
N PRO A 43 -7.18 -1.43 -0.01
CA PRO A 43 -6.98 -1.14 -1.43
C PRO A 43 -7.86 -2.06 -2.28
N ASP A 44 -8.30 -1.58 -3.44
CA ASP A 44 -8.81 -2.48 -4.48
C ASP A 44 -7.66 -3.27 -5.14
N SER A 45 -8.00 -4.22 -6.01
CA SER A 45 -6.99 -5.07 -6.66
C SER A 45 -5.95 -4.24 -7.44
N LYS A 46 -6.40 -3.23 -8.19
CA LYS A 46 -5.52 -2.35 -8.96
C LYS A 46 -4.56 -1.57 -8.07
N THR A 47 -5.06 -1.02 -6.96
CA THR A 47 -4.24 -0.27 -6.00
C THR A 47 -3.28 -1.19 -5.27
N TRP A 48 -3.71 -2.42 -4.95
CA TRP A 48 -2.86 -3.43 -4.34
C TRP A 48 -1.70 -3.82 -5.27
N ASP A 49 -1.98 -4.08 -6.55
CA ASP A 49 -0.97 -4.42 -7.54
C ASP A 49 0.05 -3.28 -7.69
N ALA A 50 -0.42 -2.03 -7.74
CA ALA A 50 0.44 -0.85 -7.79
C ALA A 50 1.30 -0.69 -6.53
N ILE A 51 0.78 -1.03 -5.34
CA ILE A 51 1.54 -1.03 -4.08
C ILE A 51 2.63 -2.11 -4.12
N CYS A 52 2.28 -3.33 -4.57
CA CYS A 52 3.23 -4.42 -4.73
C CYS A 52 4.35 -4.07 -5.71
N GLU A 53 4.02 -3.46 -6.85
CA GLU A 53 5.00 -3.02 -7.84
C GLU A 53 5.89 -1.90 -7.28
N LEU A 54 5.30 -0.89 -6.65
CA LEU A 54 6.03 0.27 -6.11
C LEU A 54 7.03 -0.14 -5.02
N TYR A 55 6.63 -0.99 -4.07
CA TYR A 55 7.47 -1.36 -2.92
C TYR A 55 8.17 -2.71 -3.07
N GLY A 56 7.94 -3.43 -4.17
CA GLY A 56 8.47 -4.78 -4.39
C GLY A 56 7.90 -5.81 -3.42
N TRP A 57 6.65 -5.65 -2.98
CA TRP A 57 6.00 -6.63 -2.11
C TRP A 57 5.58 -7.86 -2.90
N PRO A 58 5.67 -9.07 -2.32
CA PRO A 58 5.17 -10.26 -2.97
C PRO A 58 3.66 -10.11 -3.22
N GLN A 59 3.24 -10.34 -4.47
CA GLN A 59 1.82 -10.33 -4.87
C GLN A 59 1.03 -11.53 -4.32
N THR A 60 1.53 -12.22 -3.30
CA THR A 60 0.95 -13.47 -2.81
C THR A 60 -0.46 -13.25 -2.28
N PHE A 61 -1.44 -13.54 -3.12
CA PHE A 61 -2.65 -14.25 -2.70
C PHE A 61 -2.17 -15.53 -2.01
N VAL A 62 -2.21 -15.57 -0.68
CA VAL A 62 -2.12 -16.84 0.02
C VAL A 62 -3.42 -17.57 -0.29
N THR A 63 -3.44 -18.37 -1.36
CA THR A 63 -4.35 -19.51 -1.45
C THR A 63 -3.97 -20.43 -0.29
N ALA A 64 -4.82 -20.47 0.74
CA ALA A 64 -4.76 -21.55 1.71
C ALA A 64 -4.84 -22.89 0.95
N PRO A 65 -4.04 -23.91 1.30
CA PRO A 65 -4.23 -25.23 0.73
C PRO A 65 -5.63 -25.72 1.10
N GLY A 66 -6.34 -26.26 0.10
CA GLY A 66 -7.72 -26.73 0.20
C GLY A 66 -7.94 -27.93 1.10
#